data_AF-A0A2V6CS39-F1
#
_entry.id   AF-A0A2V6CS39-F1
#
_cell.length_a   1.000
_cell.length_b   1.000
_cell.length_c   1.000
_cell.angle_alpha   90.00
_cell.angle_beta   90.00
_cell.angle_gamma   90.00
#
_symmetry.space_group_name_H-M   'P 1'
#
loop_
_entity.id
_entity.type
_entity.pdbx_description
1 polymer ?
#
loop_
_entity_poly.entity_id
_entity_poly.type
_entity_poly.pdbx_seq_one_letter_code
_entity_poly.pdbx_strand_id
1 'polypeptide(L)' 'MHVYEVRPRKDRRGFDLISDALQFGRLWYTEIPHAIGYAKFRSRSHDAVIRVYDECAEKL' A
#
# COMPACT_ATOMS: atom_id res chain seq x y z
N MET A 1 10.17 -2.32 11.83
CA MET A 1 8.90 -2.89 11.36
C MET A 1 8.46 -2.09 10.16
N HIS A 2 8.30 -2.72 9.00
CA HIS A 2 7.89 -2.02 7.77
C HIS A 2 6.39 -1.77 7.79
N VAL A 3 5.98 -0.54 7.49
CA VAL A 3 4.56 -0.22 7.37
C VAL A 3 4.25 0.05 5.91
N TYR A 4 3.27 -0.69 5.39
CA TYR A 4 2.76 -0.52 4.05
C TYR A 4 1.32 -0.04 4.13
N GLU A 5 1.00 1.01 3.40
CA GLU A 5 -0.35 1.57 3.33
C GLU A 5 -0.87 1.42 1.91
N VAL A 6 -1.98 0.70 1.77
CA VAL A 6 -2.74 0.58 0.53
C VAL A 6 -3.87 1.61 0.62
N ARG A 7 -3.78 2.67 -0.19
CA ARG A 7 -4.75 3.76 -0.18
C ARG A 7 -5.46 3.86 -1.53
N PRO A 8 -6.79 4.03 -1.57
CA PRO A 8 -7.50 4.27 -2.81
C PRO A 8 -7.06 5.61 -3.38
N ARG A 9 -6.97 5.68 -4.71
CA ARG A 9 -6.64 6.92 -5.41
C ARG A 9 -7.88 7.80 -5.55
N LYS A 10 -7.67 9.13 -5.55
CA LYS A 10 -8.72 10.12 -5.82
C LYS A 10 -9.41 9.94 -7.16
N ASP A 11 -8.69 9.44 -8.17
CA ASP A 11 -9.24 9.17 -9.49
C ASP A 11 -10.02 7.84 -9.58
N ARG A 12 -10.12 7.09 -8.47
CA ARG A 12 -10.74 5.76 -8.37
C ARG A 12 -10.17 4.73 -9.34
N ARG A 13 -8.97 4.95 -9.89
CA ARG A 13 -8.30 4.05 -10.84
C ARG A 13 -7.31 3.12 -10.13
N GLY A 14 -7.72 2.56 -9.00
CA GLY A 14 -6.93 1.63 -8.20
C GLY A 14 -6.35 2.26 -6.94
N PHE A 15 -5.21 1.72 -6.52
CA PHE A 15 -4.64 1.92 -5.19
C PHE A 15 -3.16 2.27 -5.25
N ASP A 16 -2.77 3.13 -4.35
CA ASP A 16 -1.37 3.42 -4.07
C ASP A 16 -0.88 2.53 -2.95
N LEU A 17 0.26 1.90 -3.15
CA LEU A 17 1.05 1.29 -2.10
C LEU A 17 2.13 2.29 -1.68
N ILE A 18 2.06 2.75 -0.44
CA ILE A 18 2.98 3.73 0.14
C ILE A 18 3.72 3.07 1.29
N SER A 19 5.03 3.27 1.36
CA SER A 19 5.86 2.82 2.49
C SER A 19 7.19 3.54 2.46
N ASP A 20 7.72 3.84 3.64
CA ASP A 20 9.09 4.33 3.86
C ASP A 20 10.15 3.31 3.42
N ALA A 21 9.78 2.03 3.35
CA ALA A 21 10.64 0.95 2.85
C ALA A 21 10.77 0.92 1.30
N LEU A 22 9.98 1.72 0.57
CA LEU A 22 10.07 1.83 -0.89
C LEU A 22 11.13 2.84 -1.30
N GLN A 23 12.05 2.43 -2.18
CA GLN A 23 13.04 3.34 -2.78
C GLN A 23 12.41 4.48 -3.60
N PHE A 24 11.19 4.27 -4.12
CA PHE A 24 10.44 5.23 -4.94
C PHE A 24 9.32 5.94 -4.17
N GLY A 25 9.16 5.65 -2.88
CA GLY A 25 8.11 6.20 -2.01
C GLY A 25 6.68 5.72 -2.27
N ARG A 26 6.28 5.48 -3.53
CA ARG A 26 4.92 5.08 -3.90
C ARG A 26 4.87 4.20 -5.16
N LEU A 27 4.04 3.17 -5.13
CA LEU A 27 3.72 2.30 -6.27
C LEU A 27 2.21 2.31 -6.55
N TRP A 28 1.81 2.07 -7.79
CA TRP A 28 0.40 2.04 -8.21
C TRP A 28 -0.01 0.64 -8.65
N TYR A 29 -1.19 0.20 -8.21
CA TYR A 29 -1.82 -1.06 -8.60
C TYR A 29 -3.30 -0.84 -8.93
N THR A 30 -3.82 -1.60 -9.88
CA THR A 30 -5.25 -1.60 -10.23
C THR A 30 -6.11 -2.37 -9.23
N GLU A 31 -5.51 -3.32 -8.50
CA GLU A 31 -6.21 -4.20 -7.56
C GLU A 31 -5.46 -4.33 -6.23
N ILE A 32 -6.21 -4.39 -5.14
CA ILE A 32 -5.68 -4.54 -3.77
C ILE A 32 -4.78 -5.78 -3.61
N PRO A 33 -5.13 -6.99 -4.13
CA PRO A 33 -4.31 -8.17 -3.97
C PRO A 33 -2.88 -8.02 -4.52
N HIS A 34 -2.71 -7.26 -5.61
CA HIS A 34 -1.40 -7.00 -6.18
C HIS A 34 -0.53 -6.13 -5.26
N ALA A 35 -1.11 -5.09 -4.65
CA ALA A 35 -0.43 -4.24 -3.68
C ALA A 35 -0.02 -5.02 -2.42
N ILE A 36 -0.92 -5.87 -1.90
CA ILE A 36 -0.63 -6.74 -0.75
C ILE A 36 0.46 -7.76 -1.10
N GLY A 37 0.40 -8.36 -2.30
CA GLY A 37 1.39 -9.31 -2.79
C GLY A 37 2.79 -8.71 -2.84
N TYR A 38 2.90 -7.47 -3.33
CA TYR A 38 4.16 -6.74 -3.32
C TYR A 38 4.69 -6.51 -1.91
N ALA A 39 3.85 -6.00 -0.99
CA ALA A 39 4.24 -5.75 0.39
C ALA A 39 4.75 -7.01 1.08
N LYS A 40 4.03 -8.14 0.94
CA LYS A 40 4.44 -9.45 1.47
C LYS A 40 5.77 -9.92 0.89
N PHE A 41 5.96 -9.80 -0.42
CA PHE A 41 7.20 -10.21 -1.08
C PHE A 41 8.40 -9.39 -0.60
N ARG A 42 8.20 -8.08 -0.40
CA ARG A 42 9.26 -7.17 0.01
C ARG A 42 9.59 -7.28 1.50
N SER A 43 8.62 -7.63 2.34
CA SER A 43 8.79 -7.74 3.79
C SER A 43 9.25 -9.11 4.30
N ARG A 44 9.58 -10.09 3.45
CA ARG A 44 9.87 -11.48 3.87
C ARG A 44 10.90 -11.65 5.00
N SER A 45 11.81 -10.69 5.19
CA SER A 45 12.86 -10.73 6.23
C SER A 45 12.62 -9.78 7.41
N HIS A 46 11.47 -9.11 7.47
CA HIS A 46 11.16 -8.10 8.47
C HIS A 46 9.71 -8.21 8.91
N ASP A 47 9.43 -7.96 10.19
CA ASP A 47 8.07 -7.73 10.62
C ASP A 47 7.45 -6.58 9.85
N ALA A 48 6.22 -6.78 9.37
CA ALA A 48 5.50 -5.79 8.59
C ALA A 48 4.02 -5.71 8.92
N VAL A 49 3.50 -4.49 8.86
CA VAL A 49 2.07 -4.19 8.97
C VAL A 49 1.61 -3.69 7.61
N ILE A 50 0.54 -4.30 7.09
CA ILE A 50 -0.11 -3.86 5.85
C ILE A 50 -1.46 -3.28 6.25
N ARG A 51 -1.62 -1.97 6.11
CA ARG A 51 -2.87 -1.24 6.34
C ARG A 51 -3.59 -1.06 5.01
N VAL A 52 -4.87 -1.41 4.97
CA VAL A 52 -5.71 -1.22 3.79
C VAL A 52 -6.80 -0.24 4.17
N TYR A 53 -6.87 0.85 3.43
CA TYR A 53 -7.84 1.92 3.62
C TYR A 53 -8.93 1.82 2.55
N ASP A 54 -10.15 2.17 2.93
CA ASP A 54 -11.26 2.35 1.99
C ASP A 54 -11.42 3.82 1.59
N GLU A 55 -12.37 4.11 0.69
CA GLU A 55 -12.63 5.47 0.20
C GLU A 55 -13.10 6.44 1.31
N CYS A 56 -13.48 5.94 2.49
CA CYS A 56 -13.91 6.75 3.62
C CYS A 56 -12.74 7.27 4.47
N ALA A 57 -11.52 6.78 4.26
CA ALA A 57 -10.35 7.14 5.05
C ALA A 57 -9.69 8.49 4.70
N GLU A 58 -10.21 9.22 3.69
CA GLU A 58 -9.65 10.51 3.24
C GLU A 58 -10.41 11.75 3.78
N LYS A 59 -11.18 11.61 4.87
CA LYS A 59 -11.80 12.76 5.57
C LYS A 59 -11.15 13.01 6.93
N LEU A 60 -10.05 13.77 6.94
CA LEU A 60 -9.65 14.71 8.00
C LEU A 60 -8.85 15.84 7.37
#